data_AF-A0AAW6CPN4-F1
#
_entry.id   AF-A0AAW6CPN4-F1
#
_cell.length_a   1.000
_cell.length_b   1.000
_cell.length_c   1.000
_cell.angle_alpha   90.00
_cell.angle_beta   90.00
_cell.angle_gamma   90.00
#
_symmetry.space_group_name_H-M   'P 1'
#
loop_
_entity.id
_entity.type
_entity.pdbx_description
1 polymer ?
#
loop_
_entity_poly.entity_id
_entity_poly.type
_entity_poly.pdbx_seq_one_letter_code
_entity_poly.pdbx_strand_id
1 'polypeptide(L)'
;MAIPTNIKTLLSGEVVEWARIEFKQTWDAATSLKTICAFANDLDNWGGGYIVIGVEEKDGRPVYPLKGVPSEKLDSYQKNIFSKCKLIRPAYTPIIGVETYQNKQFIVIWCPGGDNRPYSSP
;
A
#
# COMPACT_ATOMS: atom_id res chain seq x y z
N MET A 1 -10.46 -8.44 7.06
CA MET A 1 -9.95 -9.30 5.98
C MET A 1 -8.44 -9.34 6.10
N ALA A 2 -7.83 -10.49 5.83
CA ALA A 2 -6.37 -10.61 5.82
C ALA A 2 -5.80 -10.14 4.48
N ILE A 3 -4.55 -9.70 4.48
CA ILE A 3 -3.83 -9.40 3.24
C ILE A 3 -3.52 -10.73 2.55
N PRO A 4 -3.82 -10.89 1.25
CA PRO A 4 -3.66 -12.16 0.54
C PRO A 4 -2.19 -12.56 0.34
N THR A 5 -1.25 -11.63 0.48
CA THR A 5 0.17 -11.82 0.21
C THR A 5 1.02 -11.44 1.42
N ASN A 6 1.95 -12.31 1.78
CA ASN A 6 2.86 -12.09 2.91
C ASN A 6 3.85 -10.96 2.60
N ILE A 7 4.15 -10.12 3.59
CA ILE A 7 5.12 -9.02 3.42
C ILE A 7 6.51 -9.50 2.96
N LYS A 8 6.96 -10.69 3.40
CA LYS A 8 8.24 -11.26 2.97
C LYS A 8 8.29 -11.39 1.44
N THR A 9 7.19 -11.82 0.84
CA THR A 9 7.05 -12.00 -0.60
C THR A 9 7.00 -10.68 -1.35
N LEU A 10 6.35 -9.66 -0.78
CA LEU A 10 6.33 -8.30 -1.33
C LEU A 10 7.72 -7.66 -1.29
N LEU A 11 8.50 -7.92 -0.23
CA LEU A 11 9.85 -7.38 -0.06
C LEU A 11 10.91 -8.16 -0.84
N SER A 12 10.69 -9.44 -1.19
CA SER A 12 11.62 -10.22 -2.00
C SER A 12 11.41 -10.05 -3.51
N GLY A 13 10.21 -9.61 -3.94
CA GLY A 13 9.86 -9.41 -5.35
C GLY A 13 9.77 -10.70 -6.17
N GLU A 14 9.71 -11.86 -5.51
CA GLU A 14 9.75 -13.17 -6.18
C GLU A 14 8.40 -13.58 -6.79
N VAL A 15 7.28 -13.05 -6.29
CA VAL A 15 5.91 -13.50 -6.66
C VAL A 15 5.05 -12.37 -7.22
N VAL A 16 5.40 -11.13 -6.92
CA VAL A 16 4.67 -9.95 -7.39
C VAL A 16 5.66 -9.07 -8.12
N GLU A 17 5.36 -8.75 -9.38
CA GLU A 17 6.18 -7.82 -10.16
C GLU A 17 6.30 -6.49 -9.43
N TRP A 18 7.51 -5.93 -9.36
CA TRP A 18 7.77 -4.67 -8.66
C TRP A 18 6.86 -3.53 -9.12
N ALA A 19 6.41 -3.53 -10.38
CA ALA A 19 5.48 -2.54 -10.90
C ALA A 19 4.10 -2.55 -10.21
N ARG A 20 3.75 -3.62 -9.49
CA ARG A 20 2.51 -3.77 -8.72
C ARG A 20 2.67 -3.41 -7.25
N ILE A 21 3.86 -2.98 -6.84
CA ILE A 21 4.17 -2.62 -5.46
C ILE A 21 4.75 -1.21 -5.44
N GLU A 22 4.13 -0.34 -4.66
CA GLU A 22 4.69 0.98 -4.34
C GLU A 22 5.32 0.92 -2.94
N PHE A 23 6.60 1.26 -2.83
CA PHE A 23 7.26 1.39 -1.54
C PHE A 23 7.28 2.84 -1.08
N LYS A 24 6.87 3.06 0.17
CA LYS A 24 6.91 4.38 0.79
C LYS A 24 7.60 4.31 2.14
N GLN A 25 8.55 5.21 2.38
CA GLN A 25 9.22 5.27 3.68
C GLN A 25 8.24 5.74 4.78
N THR A 26 7.35 6.68 4.44
CA THR A 26 6.37 7.27 5.36
C THR A 26 5.01 7.40 4.71
N TRP A 27 3.96 7.56 5.52
CA TRP A 27 2.63 7.82 5.02
C TRP A 27 2.48 9.29 4.56
N ASP A 28 2.19 9.48 3.27
CA ASP A 28 1.73 10.74 2.70
C ASP A 28 0.38 10.51 2.01
N ALA A 29 -0.67 11.16 2.50
CA ALA A 29 -2.04 10.88 2.04
C ALA A 29 -2.27 11.31 0.59
N ALA A 30 -1.70 12.44 0.15
CA ALA A 30 -1.98 12.99 -1.17
C ALA A 30 -1.40 12.11 -2.28
N THR A 31 -0.14 11.69 -2.14
CA THR A 31 0.51 10.78 -3.10
C THR A 31 -0.08 9.38 -3.00
N SER A 32 -0.30 8.86 -1.78
CA SER A 32 -0.79 7.49 -1.61
C SER A 32 -2.21 7.32 -2.12
N LEU A 33 -3.11 8.30 -1.97
CA LEU A 33 -4.47 8.21 -2.53
C LEU A 33 -4.47 8.15 -4.05
N LYS A 34 -3.56 8.86 -4.72
CA LYS A 34 -3.39 8.78 -6.18
C LYS A 34 -2.93 7.38 -6.59
N THR A 35 -1.94 6.82 -5.91
CA THR A 35 -1.48 5.44 -6.12
C THR A 35 -2.62 4.43 -5.89
N ILE A 36 -3.40 4.58 -4.81
CA ILE A 36 -4.56 3.72 -4.52
C ILE A 36 -5.58 3.79 -5.66
N CYS A 37 -5.90 4.98 -6.16
CA CYS A 37 -6.84 5.13 -7.29
C CYS A 37 -6.27 4.53 -8.59
N ALA A 38 -4.97 4.69 -8.85
CA ALA A 38 -4.32 4.06 -9.99
C ALA A 38 -4.46 2.53 -9.93
N PHE A 39 -4.16 1.92 -8.78
CA PHE A 39 -4.33 0.48 -8.58
C PHE A 39 -5.80 0.03 -8.60
N ALA A 40 -6.72 0.82 -8.04
CA ALA A 40 -8.15 0.52 -8.07
C ALA A 40 -8.75 0.58 -9.48
N ASN A 41 -8.24 1.49 -10.33
CA ASN A 41 -8.61 1.58 -11.73
C ASN A 41 -8.00 0.46 -12.57
N ASP A 42 -6.90 -0.14 -12.11
CA ASP A 42 -6.30 -1.33 -12.70
C ASP A 42 -6.19 -1.22 -14.23
N LEU A 43 -5.63 -0.11 -14.71
CA LEU A 43 -5.56 0.23 -16.13
C LEU A 43 -4.79 -0.84 -16.93
N ASP A 44 -3.79 -1.45 -16.30
CA ASP A 44 -2.98 -2.54 -16.84
C ASP A 44 -3.62 -3.93 -16.68
N ASN A 45 -4.82 -4.03 -16.10
CA ASN A 45 -5.55 -5.27 -15.80
C ASN A 45 -4.72 -6.31 -15.03
N TRP A 46 -3.92 -5.85 -14.07
CA TRP A 46 -3.12 -6.70 -13.20
C TRP A 46 -3.93 -7.28 -12.04
N GLY A 47 -5.13 -6.77 -11.78
CA GLY A 47 -5.94 -7.08 -10.61
C GLY A 47 -5.60 -6.19 -9.41
N GLY A 48 -4.99 -5.03 -9.65
CA GLY A 48 -4.58 -4.06 -8.64
C GLY A 48 -3.17 -4.27 -8.08
N GLY A 49 -2.88 -3.66 -6.92
CA GLY A 49 -1.52 -3.53 -6.40
C GLY A 49 -1.43 -3.37 -4.88
N TYR A 50 -0.20 -3.20 -4.40
CA TYR A 50 0.14 -3.09 -2.99
C TYR A 50 0.90 -1.80 -2.72
N ILE A 51 0.65 -1.18 -1.58
CA ILE A 51 1.48 -0.10 -1.04
C ILE A 51 2.08 -0.58 0.27
N VAL A 52 3.40 -0.49 0.41
CA VAL A 52 4.11 -0.91 1.63
C VAL A 52 4.77 0.30 2.28
N ILE A 53 4.30 0.67 3.46
CA ILE A 53 4.78 1.81 4.24
C ILE A 53 5.84 1.35 5.25
N GLY A 54 6.92 2.13 5.38
CA GLY A 54 8.09 1.83 6.20
C GLY A 54 9.28 1.33 5.38
N VAL A 55 9.20 1.39 4.05
CA VAL A 55 10.23 0.90 3.13
C VAL A 55 10.72 2.07 2.28
N GLU A 56 12.01 2.37 2.38
CA GLU A 56 12.63 3.34 1.48
C GLU A 56 12.79 2.70 0.10
N GLU A 57 12.49 3.45 -0.95
CA GLU A 57 12.55 2.99 -2.33
C GLU A 57 13.66 3.72 -3.10
N LYS A 58 14.31 2.99 -4.01
CA LYS A 58 15.14 3.55 -5.07
C LYS A 58 14.92 2.75 -6.35
N ASP A 59 14.53 3.43 -7.42
CA ASP A 59 14.27 2.84 -8.74
C ASP A 59 13.27 1.66 -8.70
N GLY A 60 12.16 1.80 -7.96
CA GLY A 60 11.13 0.76 -7.84
C GLY A 60 11.53 -0.43 -6.97
N ARG A 61 12.63 -0.34 -6.23
CA ARG A 61 13.17 -1.43 -5.39
C ARG A 61 13.36 -0.98 -3.94
N PRO A 62 13.15 -1.88 -2.97
CA PRO A 62 13.36 -1.58 -1.57
C PRO A 62 14.85 -1.39 -1.28
N VAL A 63 15.18 -0.33 -0.52
CA VAL A 63 16.53 -0.05 -0.03
C VAL A 63 16.71 -0.67 1.36
N TYR A 64 17.83 -1.36 1.53
CA TYR A 64 18.23 -1.95 2.81
C TYR A 64 19.26 -1.07 3.53
N PRO A 65 19.23 -0.98 4.88
CA PRO A 65 18.32 -1.70 5.78
C PRO A 65 16.91 -1.09 5.82
N LEU A 66 15.89 -1.95 5.87
CA LEU A 66 14.48 -1.54 5.95
C LEU A 66 14.26 -0.67 7.19
N LYS A 67 13.55 0.45 7.04
CA LYS A 67 13.36 1.40 8.14
C LYS A 67 12.27 0.94 9.11
N GLY A 68 11.15 0.47 8.58
CA GLY A 68 9.93 0.16 9.34
C GLY A 68 9.17 1.42 9.75
N VAL A 69 7.96 1.24 10.24
CA VAL A 69 7.13 2.27 10.86
C VAL A 69 7.31 2.20 12.39
N PRO A 70 7.60 3.33 13.06
CA PRO A 70 7.62 3.37 14.53
C PRO A 70 6.26 2.97 15.12
N SER A 71 6.27 2.15 16.17
CA SER A 71 5.05 1.63 16.81
C SER A 71 4.10 2.75 17.28
N GLU A 72 4.66 3.86 17.77
CA GLU A 72 3.91 5.06 18.17
C GLU A 72 3.12 5.71 17.02
N LYS A 73 3.56 5.52 15.76
CA LYS A 73 2.93 6.12 14.56
C LYS A 73 1.95 5.17 13.89
N LEU A 74 1.98 3.87 14.19
CA LEU A 74 1.15 2.86 13.52
C LEU A 74 -0.34 3.13 13.64
N ASP A 75 -0.82 3.43 14.84
CA ASP A 75 -2.24 3.71 15.06
C ASP A 75 -2.68 4.99 14.31
N SER A 76 -1.86 6.03 14.40
CA SER A 76 -2.10 7.30 13.71
C SER A 76 -2.16 7.12 12.18
N TYR A 77 -1.19 6.40 11.61
CA TYR A 77 -1.14 6.11 10.19
C TYR A 77 -2.35 5.29 9.75
N GLN A 78 -2.68 4.19 10.45
CA GLN A 78 -3.86 3.38 10.12
C GLN A 78 -5.15 4.21 10.14
N LYS A 79 -5.40 4.98 11.19
CA LYS A 79 -6.58 5.86 11.29
C LYS A 79 -6.62 6.88 10.15
N ASN A 80 -5.48 7.47 9.81
CA ASN A 80 -5.38 8.42 8.72
C ASN A 80 -5.67 7.76 7.37
N ILE A 81 -5.07 6.60 7.07
CA ILE A 81 -5.31 5.83 5.85
C ILE A 81 -6.81 5.54 5.70
N PHE A 82 -7.45 5.00 6.74
CA PHE A 82 -8.90 4.71 6.71
C PHE A 82 -9.74 5.97 6.46
N SER A 83 -9.43 7.07 7.15
CA SER A 83 -10.14 8.34 6.97
C SER A 83 -9.98 8.89 5.54
N LYS A 84 -8.78 8.81 4.97
CA LYS A 84 -8.46 9.33 3.65
C LYS A 84 -9.03 8.49 2.52
N CYS A 85 -9.01 7.15 2.64
CA CYS A 85 -9.61 6.27 1.62
C CYS A 85 -11.12 6.51 1.46
N LYS A 86 -11.82 6.94 2.52
CA LYS A 86 -13.25 7.33 2.44
C LYS A 86 -13.51 8.54 1.54
N LEU A 87 -12.48 9.27 1.12
CA LEU A 87 -12.61 10.41 0.20
C LEU A 87 -12.63 9.97 -1.27
N ILE A 88 -12.22 8.74 -1.58
CA ILE A 88 -12.20 8.21 -2.95
C ILE A 88 -13.65 8.07 -3.46
N ARG A 89 -13.87 8.42 -4.73
CA ARG A 89 -15.18 8.33 -5.40
C ARG A 89 -15.07 7.56 -6.73
N PRO A 90 -15.95 6.58 -7.00
CA PRO A 90 -16.97 6.02 -6.10
C PRO A 90 -16.32 5.34 -4.86
N ALA A 91 -17.14 4.99 -3.87
CA ALA A 91 -16.62 4.49 -2.60
C ALA A 91 -15.68 3.29 -2.82
N TYR A 92 -14.45 3.41 -2.31
CA TYR A 92 -13.43 2.38 -2.42
C TYR A 92 -12.80 2.14 -1.07
N THR A 93 -12.70 0.87 -0.67
CA THR A 93 -12.11 0.49 0.61
C THR A 93 -10.98 -0.53 0.36
N PRO A 94 -9.71 -0.11 0.43
CA PRO A 94 -8.60 -1.06 0.36
C PRO A 94 -8.52 -1.91 1.63
N ILE A 95 -7.77 -3.01 1.55
CA ILE A 95 -7.50 -3.86 2.70
C ILE A 95 -6.17 -3.44 3.32
N ILE A 96 -6.22 -3.04 4.58
CA ILE A 96 -5.06 -2.51 5.32
C ILE A 96 -4.68 -3.51 6.40
N GLY A 97 -3.40 -3.81 6.52
CA GLY A 97 -2.86 -4.71 7.53
C GLY A 97 -1.49 -4.25 8.01
N VAL A 98 -1.17 -4.58 9.26
CA VAL A 98 0.14 -4.33 9.85
C VAL A 98 0.90 -5.64 9.90
N GLU A 99 2.04 -5.68 9.24
CA GLU A 99 2.87 -6.86 9.14
C GLU A 99 4.19 -6.64 9.88
N THR A 100 4.71 -7.69 10.51
CA THR A 100 6.01 -7.64 11.19
C THR A 100 7.04 -8.43 10.38
N TYR A 101 8.15 -7.78 10.04
CA TYR A 101 9.26 -8.39 9.30
C TYR A 101 10.60 -7.92 9.87
N GLN A 102 11.54 -8.82 10.12
CA GLN A 102 12.85 -8.51 10.72
C GLN A 102 12.75 -7.65 12.02
N ASN A 103 11.80 -7.97 12.91
CA ASN A 103 11.51 -7.21 14.14
C ASN A 103 11.10 -5.74 13.92
N LYS A 104 10.64 -5.40 12.72
CA LYS A 104 10.11 -4.08 12.35
C LYS A 104 8.68 -4.22 11.87
N GLN A 105 7.89 -3.19 12.12
CA GLN A 105 6.49 -3.15 11.71
C GLN A 105 6.34 -2.36 10.42
N PHE A 106 5.44 -2.79 9.56
CA PHE A 106 5.14 -2.19 8.28
C PHE A 106 3.64 -2.15 8.09
N ILE A 107 3.14 -1.16 7.36
CA ILE A 107 1.73 -1.12 6.98
C ILE A 107 1.65 -1.50 5.52
N VAL A 108 0.88 -2.53 5.21
CA VAL A 108 0.63 -2.99 3.86
C VAL A 108 -0.83 -2.65 3.51
N ILE A 109 -1.01 -2.00 2.37
CA ILE A 109 -2.31 -1.61 1.83
C ILE A 109 -2.48 -2.38 0.52
N TRP A 110 -3.37 -3.37 0.52
CA TRP A 110 -3.76 -4.06 -0.70
C TRP A 110 -4.95 -3.34 -1.36
N CYS A 111 -4.74 -2.95 -2.62
CA CYS A 111 -5.68 -2.23 -3.44
C CYS A 111 -6.13 -3.13 -4.60
N PRO A 112 -7.17 -3.97 -4.44
CA PRO A 112 -7.70 -4.75 -5.54
C PRO A 112 -8.30 -3.84 -6.63
N GLY A 113 -8.25 -4.28 -7.88
CA GLY A 113 -8.99 -3.62 -8.96
C GLY A 113 -10.48 -3.59 -8.62
N GLY A 114 -11.08 -2.40 -8.62
CA GLY A 114 -12.48 -2.24 -8.24
C GLY A 114 -13.43 -2.46 -9.41
N ASP A 115 -14.69 -2.80 -9.16
CA ASP A 115 -15.68 -3.05 -10.22
C ASP A 115 -16.35 -1.75 -10.72
N ASN A 116 -16.36 -0.69 -9.91
CA ASN A 116 -17.08 0.57 -10.19
C ASN A 116 -16.18 1.65 -10.81
N ARG A 117 -15.22 1.26 -11.65
CA ARG A 117 -14.26 2.18 -12.28
C ARG A 117 -15.01 3.20 -13.14
N PRO A 118 -14.55 4.46 -13.26
CA PRO A 118 -13.28 4.96 -12.73
C PRO A 118 -13.36 5.49 -11.29
N TYR A 119 -12.30 5.26 -10.52
CA TYR A 119 -12.05 5.81 -9.19
C TYR A 119 -11.19 7.07 -9.27
N SER A 120 -11.54 8.07 -8.45
CA SER A 120 -10.84 9.34 -8.35
C SER A 120 -10.58 9.70 -6.88
N SER A 121 -9.38 10.22 -6.60
CA SER A 121 -9.04 10.83 -5.32
C SER A 121 -9.35 12.33 -5.34
N PRO A 122 -9.63 12.94 -4.17
CA PRO A 122 -9.74 14.40 -4.07
C PRO A 122 -8.43 15.14 -4.41
#